data_AF-A0AAD8FIQ4-F1
#
_entry.id   AF-A0AAD8FIQ4-F1
#
_cell.length_a   1.000
_cell.length_b   1.000
_cell.length_c   1.000
_cell.angle_alpha   90.00
_cell.angle_beta   90.00
_cell.angle_gamma   90.00
#
_symmetry.space_group_name_H-M   'P 1'
#
loop_
_entity.id
_entity.type
_entity.pdbx_description
1 polymer ?
#
loop_
_entity_poly.entity_id
_entity_poly.type
_entity_poly.pdbx_seq_one_letter_code
_entity_poly.pdbx_strand_id
1 'polypeptide(L)'
;MSCIKVFIFAVFWELFLHSLDACDKGWFGERCQFKCHCQSDCDKEGQCAGDEPRCDSWWFGTKCQFQDLATVNGTTITTNARQNTHWLTDRDAQTCNNDPNLESVLFVWNMEYWFTWMRIGMKSLAQFQSVDVQFNQNTSSKVLNCTKFTLNRSSPTLEIHCSLDFPVRQINIKAAADLCDIYISGGVDFALKQMADQSSNYGGTEIASLAVDGNLNTWSHTEHEDRPYLFVTLPKPRLVTRIVLYNRMYDGYNILIGHRLRNFELKALDENGDSQFRYKDKNSEPLHNYTVVIAGKKIIKIIVYATYSYFYEKPVLALRELQIFGECLPGTWGLYCNKSCPSYCQVTCTQEEGSCDLVHEVISYVEGRTFRTYHISAPVKTESQ
;
A
#
# COMPACT_ATOMS: atom_id res chain seq x y z
N MET A 1 36.85 3.82 -52.75
CA MET A 1 36.36 4.55 -51.55
C MET A 1 34.94 4.09 -51.19
N SER A 2 34.78 2.84 -50.76
CA SER A 2 33.52 2.31 -50.24
C SER A 2 33.87 1.08 -49.40
N CYS A 3 33.87 1.21 -48.07
CA CYS A 3 33.91 0.10 -47.09
C CYS A 3 34.03 0.58 -45.62
N ILE A 4 34.01 1.88 -45.33
CA ILE A 4 34.16 2.42 -43.94
C ILE A 4 32.86 3.13 -43.50
N LYS A 5 31.70 2.52 -43.74
CA LYS A 5 30.41 3.05 -43.21
C LYS A 5 29.49 2.02 -42.55
N VAL A 6 29.83 0.74 -42.58
CA VAL A 6 28.98 -0.33 -42.01
C VAL A 6 29.42 -0.74 -40.59
N PHE A 7 30.65 -0.44 -40.18
CA PHE A 7 31.19 -0.90 -38.89
C PHE A 7 30.85 -0.02 -37.68
N ILE A 8 30.31 1.20 -37.87
CA ILE A 8 30.01 2.11 -36.74
C ILE A 8 28.60 1.87 -36.16
N PHE A 9 27.70 1.20 -36.90
CA PHE A 9 26.35 0.92 -36.38
C PHE A 9 26.26 -0.31 -35.46
N ALA A 10 27.21 -1.25 -35.53
CA ALA A 10 27.22 -2.42 -34.66
C ALA A 10 27.78 -2.10 -33.25
N VAL A 11 28.78 -1.21 -33.16
CA VAL A 11 29.42 -0.84 -31.88
C VAL A 11 28.53 0.10 -31.05
N PHE A 12 27.59 0.82 -31.67
CA PHE A 12 26.61 1.65 -30.94
C PHE A 12 25.38 0.88 -30.44
N TRP A 13 25.14 -0.35 -30.90
CA TRP A 13 24.06 -1.19 -30.40
C TRP A 13 24.47 -2.01 -29.18
N GLU A 14 25.75 -2.38 -29.06
CA GLU A 14 26.27 -3.13 -27.90
C GLU A 14 26.50 -2.27 -26.65
N LEU A 15 26.55 -0.94 -26.77
CA LEU A 15 26.58 -0.03 -25.60
C LEU A 15 25.19 0.29 -25.04
N PHE A 16 24.12 -0.20 -25.68
CA PHE A 16 22.73 -0.07 -25.21
C PHE A 16 22.11 -1.39 -24.74
N LEU A 17 22.91 -2.45 -24.63
CA LEU A 17 22.63 -3.55 -23.73
C LEU A 17 23.32 -3.21 -22.41
N HIS A 18 22.76 -2.25 -21.66
CA HIS A 18 22.92 -2.34 -20.21
C HIS A 18 22.50 -3.76 -19.88
N SER A 19 23.40 -4.56 -19.31
CA SER A 19 22.98 -5.72 -18.56
C SER A 19 21.80 -5.23 -17.72
N LEU A 20 20.64 -5.85 -17.88
CA LEU A 20 19.66 -5.87 -16.81
C LEU A 20 20.41 -6.59 -15.69
N ASP A 21 21.24 -5.86 -14.95
CA ASP A 21 21.93 -6.38 -13.79
C ASP A 21 20.81 -6.95 -12.94
N ALA A 22 20.88 -8.27 -12.75
CA ALA A 22 19.93 -8.95 -11.93
C ALA A 22 19.90 -8.23 -10.58
N CYS A 23 18.70 -7.91 -10.12
CA CYS A 23 18.55 -7.26 -8.83
C CYS A 23 19.23 -8.07 -7.73
N ASP A 24 19.69 -7.35 -6.70
CA ASP A 24 20.17 -7.99 -5.48
C ASP A 24 19.12 -8.98 -4.95
N LYS A 25 19.59 -10.02 -4.28
CA LYS A 25 18.71 -11.04 -3.70
C LYS A 25 17.61 -10.37 -2.85
N GLY A 26 16.37 -10.80 -3.06
CA GLY A 26 15.21 -10.25 -2.35
C GLY A 26 14.67 -8.94 -2.94
N TRP A 27 15.08 -8.58 -4.17
CA TRP A 27 14.57 -7.43 -4.90
C TRP A 27 14.18 -7.82 -6.32
N PHE A 28 13.19 -7.12 -6.88
CA PHE A 28 12.76 -7.33 -8.25
C PHE A 28 12.24 -6.04 -8.90
N GLY A 29 12.02 -6.13 -10.21
CA GLY A 29 11.49 -5.05 -11.04
C GLY A 29 12.56 -4.31 -11.83
N GLU A 30 12.12 -3.48 -12.78
CA GLU A 30 12.98 -2.83 -13.78
C GLU A 30 14.10 -1.94 -13.18
N ARG A 31 13.92 -1.49 -11.93
CA ARG A 31 14.88 -0.68 -11.17
C ARG A 31 15.15 -1.25 -9.78
N CYS A 32 14.88 -2.55 -9.58
CA CYS A 32 15.00 -3.22 -8.29
C CYS A 32 14.26 -2.51 -7.16
N GLN A 33 13.13 -1.91 -7.48
CA GLN A 33 12.37 -1.03 -6.59
C GLN A 33 11.30 -1.76 -5.77
N PHE A 34 11.10 -3.06 -6.01
CA PHE A 34 10.16 -3.87 -5.23
C PHE A 34 10.93 -4.86 -4.38
N LYS A 35 10.62 -4.86 -3.09
CA LYS A 35 11.21 -5.79 -2.13
C LYS A 35 10.39 -7.08 -2.10
N CYS A 36 11.10 -8.20 -1.99
CA CYS A 36 10.49 -9.50 -1.82
C CYS A 36 9.82 -9.60 -0.44
N HIS A 37 8.54 -10.00 -0.44
CA HIS A 37 7.74 -10.18 0.77
C HIS A 37 7.08 -11.56 0.80
N CYS A 38 7.81 -12.56 0.31
CA CYS A 38 7.44 -13.96 0.38
C CYS A 38 8.02 -14.58 1.65
N GLN A 39 7.35 -15.59 2.22
CA GLN A 39 7.84 -16.31 3.40
C GLN A 39 9.19 -17.01 3.16
N SER A 40 9.43 -17.41 1.91
CA SER A 40 10.65 -18.06 1.45
C SER A 40 11.51 -17.06 0.68
N ASP A 41 11.46 -17.13 -0.65
CA ASP A 41 12.19 -16.28 -1.59
C ASP A 41 11.26 -15.99 -2.78
N CYS A 42 11.65 -15.06 -3.63
CA CYS A 42 10.96 -14.83 -4.90
C CYS A 42 11.91 -14.88 -6.08
N ASP A 43 11.34 -15.18 -7.24
CA ASP A 43 12.06 -15.10 -8.50
C ASP A 43 12.33 -13.64 -8.92
N LYS A 44 13.01 -13.48 -10.06
CA LYS A 44 13.35 -12.16 -10.63
C LYS A 44 12.13 -11.35 -11.07
N GLU A 45 10.98 -12.00 -11.20
CA GLU A 45 9.71 -11.34 -11.46
C GLU A 45 9.00 -10.95 -10.16
N GLY A 46 9.43 -11.44 -8.99
CA GLY A 46 8.79 -11.23 -7.69
C GLY A 46 7.73 -12.28 -7.33
N GLN A 47 7.62 -13.37 -8.10
CA GLN A 47 6.74 -14.47 -7.76
C GLN A 47 7.35 -15.30 -6.63
N CYS A 48 6.58 -15.59 -5.58
CA CYS A 48 7.07 -16.45 -4.50
C CYS A 48 7.41 -17.84 -5.02
N ALA A 49 8.55 -18.37 -4.57
CA ALA A 49 9.08 -19.68 -4.95
C ALA A 49 8.91 -20.70 -3.81
N GLY A 50 8.89 -21.99 -4.16
CA GLY A 50 8.75 -23.12 -3.23
C GLY A 50 7.47 -23.93 -3.45
N ASP A 51 7.29 -24.98 -2.65
CA ASP A 51 6.16 -25.91 -2.77
C ASP A 51 4.82 -25.26 -2.37
N GLU A 52 4.86 -24.30 -1.45
CA GLU A 52 3.71 -23.50 -1.00
C GLU A 52 4.04 -22.00 -1.07
N PRO A 53 3.96 -21.38 -2.26
CA PRO A 53 4.32 -19.99 -2.43
C PRO A 53 3.31 -19.08 -1.72
N ARG A 54 3.73 -18.45 -0.62
CA ARG A 54 2.89 -17.57 0.21
C ARG A 54 3.60 -16.25 0.53
N CYS A 55 2.80 -15.21 0.70
CA CYS A 55 3.27 -13.94 1.22
C CYS A 55 3.59 -14.02 2.71
N ASP A 56 4.55 -13.22 3.14
CA ASP A 56 4.78 -12.95 4.55
C ASP A 56 3.52 -12.42 5.21
N SER A 57 3.37 -12.66 6.51
CA SER A 57 2.13 -12.39 7.25
C SER A 57 1.57 -10.98 7.07
N TRP A 58 2.42 -9.96 6.87
CA TRP A 58 2.03 -8.56 6.72
C TRP A 58 1.81 -8.10 5.29
N TRP A 59 1.84 -9.02 4.33
CA TRP A 59 1.81 -8.68 2.90
C TRP A 59 0.86 -9.59 2.14
N PHE A 60 0.29 -9.07 1.05
CA PHE A 60 -0.61 -9.81 0.18
C PHE A 60 -0.67 -9.22 -1.23
N GLY A 61 -1.54 -9.81 -2.07
CA GLY A 61 -1.80 -9.37 -3.43
C GLY A 61 -0.66 -9.73 -4.37
N THR A 62 -0.66 -9.07 -5.52
CA THR A 62 0.22 -9.35 -6.65
C THR A 62 1.67 -9.25 -6.19
N LYS A 63 2.36 -10.39 -6.19
CA LYS A 63 3.77 -10.49 -5.80
C LYS A 63 4.04 -9.98 -4.37
N CYS A 64 3.03 -10.09 -3.49
CA CYS A 64 3.10 -9.71 -2.08
C CYS A 64 3.46 -8.24 -1.83
N GLN A 65 3.01 -7.33 -2.68
CA GLN A 65 3.41 -5.92 -2.58
C GLN A 65 2.43 -5.02 -1.80
N PHE A 66 1.24 -5.51 -1.47
CA PHE A 66 0.30 -4.74 -0.65
C PHE A 66 0.52 -5.08 0.83
N GLN A 67 0.71 -4.07 1.66
CA GLN A 67 0.74 -4.28 3.11
C GLN A 67 -0.67 -4.66 3.58
N ASP A 68 -0.80 -5.72 4.40
CA ASP A 68 -2.09 -6.15 4.92
C ASP A 68 -2.39 -5.57 6.30
N LEU A 69 -3.34 -4.64 6.35
CA LEU A 69 -3.83 -4.03 7.60
C LEU A 69 -4.58 -5.01 8.51
N ALA A 70 -5.00 -6.18 8.03
CA ALA A 70 -5.60 -7.22 8.87
C ALA A 70 -4.60 -7.80 9.89
N THR A 71 -3.29 -7.68 9.63
CA THR A 71 -2.22 -8.33 10.41
C THR A 71 -1.15 -7.37 10.92
N VAL A 72 -1.27 -6.06 10.67
CA VAL A 72 -0.35 -5.08 11.24
C VAL A 72 -0.41 -5.06 12.75
N ASN A 73 0.69 -4.65 13.37
CA ASN A 73 0.81 -4.65 14.81
C ASN A 73 -0.19 -3.67 15.46
N GLY A 74 -0.93 -4.14 16.46
CA GLY A 74 -1.99 -3.38 17.12
C GLY A 74 -3.39 -3.54 16.52
N THR A 75 -3.55 -4.39 15.50
CA THR A 75 -4.88 -4.86 15.05
C THR A 75 -5.44 -5.89 16.02
N THR A 76 -6.70 -5.74 16.40
CA THR A 76 -7.47 -6.74 17.16
C THR A 76 -8.60 -7.27 16.29
N ILE A 77 -8.75 -8.59 16.24
CA ILE A 77 -9.83 -9.27 15.52
C ILE A 77 -10.73 -9.94 16.56
N THR A 78 -12.02 -9.63 16.53
CA THR A 78 -13.02 -10.24 17.41
C THR A 78 -14.16 -10.83 16.60
N THR A 79 -14.61 -12.02 16.98
CA THR A 79 -15.74 -12.72 16.35
C THR A 79 -16.61 -13.37 17.43
N ASN A 80 -17.82 -13.77 17.06
CA ASN A 80 -18.70 -14.58 17.89
C ASN A 80 -18.56 -16.09 17.62
N ALA A 81 -17.62 -16.50 16.78
CA ALA A 81 -17.36 -17.91 16.50
C ALA A 81 -16.74 -18.61 17.70
N ARG A 82 -17.00 -19.91 17.83
CA ARG A 82 -16.42 -20.79 18.86
C ARG A 82 -14.94 -21.09 18.63
N GLN A 83 -14.47 -20.92 17.40
CA GLN A 83 -13.09 -21.17 17.00
C GLN A 83 -12.23 -19.92 17.14
N ASN A 84 -10.91 -20.10 17.19
CA ASN A 84 -9.98 -18.97 17.12
C ASN A 84 -10.13 -18.23 15.77
N THR A 85 -9.61 -17.02 15.68
CA THR A 85 -9.68 -16.19 14.46
C THR A 85 -8.51 -16.43 13.52
N HIS A 86 -7.62 -17.41 13.80
CA HIS A 86 -6.36 -17.56 13.07
C HIS A 86 -6.57 -17.93 11.60
N TRP A 87 -7.62 -18.70 11.30
CA TRP A 87 -7.98 -19.08 9.93
C TRP A 87 -8.21 -17.87 9.03
N LEU A 88 -8.68 -16.73 9.57
CA LEU A 88 -8.94 -15.51 8.77
C LEU A 88 -7.70 -14.85 8.18
N THR A 89 -6.51 -15.19 8.66
CA THR A 89 -5.26 -14.49 8.34
C THR A 89 -4.07 -15.43 8.19
N ASP A 90 -4.31 -16.74 8.05
CA ASP A 90 -3.26 -17.75 7.91
C ASP A 90 -2.72 -17.90 6.48
N ARG A 91 -3.30 -17.13 5.54
CA ARG A 91 -2.93 -17.07 4.13
C ARG A 91 -3.16 -18.38 3.39
N ASP A 92 -4.15 -19.15 3.84
CA ASP A 92 -4.57 -20.38 3.20
C ASP A 92 -6.03 -20.28 2.77
N ALA A 93 -6.27 -20.23 1.46
CA ALA A 93 -7.64 -20.13 0.94
C ALA A 93 -8.49 -21.40 1.23
N GLN A 94 -7.88 -22.49 1.72
CA GLN A 94 -8.57 -23.73 2.06
C GLN A 94 -9.00 -23.81 3.53
N THR A 95 -8.48 -22.95 4.40
CA THR A 95 -8.84 -22.93 5.82
C THR A 95 -10.01 -21.97 6.04
N CYS A 96 -11.20 -22.55 6.17
CA CYS A 96 -12.44 -21.77 6.34
C CYS A 96 -13.07 -21.97 7.72
N ASN A 97 -13.79 -20.97 8.18
CA ASN A 97 -14.67 -21.10 9.33
C ASN A 97 -15.75 -22.15 9.05
N ASN A 98 -15.90 -23.08 9.99
CA ASN A 98 -16.97 -24.07 9.94
C ASN A 98 -18.04 -23.82 11.01
N ASP A 99 -17.95 -22.73 11.79
CA ASP A 99 -18.99 -22.38 12.76
C ASP A 99 -20.20 -21.76 12.06
N PRO A 100 -21.37 -22.42 12.03
CA PRO A 100 -22.58 -21.89 11.39
C PRO A 100 -23.14 -20.65 12.09
N ASN A 101 -22.68 -20.35 13.32
CA ASN A 101 -23.15 -19.23 14.11
C ASN A 101 -22.28 -17.98 13.97
N LEU A 102 -21.27 -17.98 13.09
CA LEU A 102 -20.52 -16.76 12.82
C LEU A 102 -21.48 -15.70 12.25
N GLU A 103 -21.69 -14.63 13.00
CA GLU A 103 -22.55 -13.51 12.62
C GLU A 103 -21.72 -12.35 12.09
N SER A 104 -20.57 -12.09 12.72
CA SER A 104 -19.72 -10.97 12.35
C SER A 104 -18.25 -11.14 12.73
N VAL A 105 -17.40 -10.46 11.98
CA VAL A 105 -15.98 -10.28 12.22
C VAL A 105 -15.69 -8.79 12.36
N LEU A 106 -15.14 -8.39 13.49
CA LEU A 106 -14.79 -7.01 13.79
C LEU A 106 -13.26 -6.87 13.84
N PHE A 107 -12.73 -6.00 12.97
CA PHE A 107 -11.36 -5.52 12.99
C PHE A 107 -11.31 -4.17 13.69
N VAL A 108 -10.40 -4.02 14.65
CA VAL A 108 -10.15 -2.76 15.35
C VAL A 108 -8.66 -2.44 15.30
N TRP A 109 -8.32 -1.27 14.78
CA TRP A 109 -6.95 -0.75 14.81
C TRP A 109 -6.70 0.16 16.01
N ASN A 110 -5.45 0.19 16.47
CA ASN A 110 -4.98 1.16 17.46
C ASN A 110 -4.89 2.60 16.91
N MET A 111 -4.88 2.77 15.59
CA MET A 111 -4.91 4.05 14.89
C MET A 111 -5.89 4.03 13.70
N GLU A 112 -6.16 5.19 13.10
CA GLU A 112 -7.03 5.28 11.93
C GLU A 112 -6.24 5.05 10.62
N TYR A 113 -6.88 4.50 9.60
CA TYR A 113 -6.29 4.25 8.28
C TYR A 113 -7.20 4.75 7.16
N TRP A 114 -6.62 5.18 6.04
CA TRP A 114 -7.40 5.49 4.85
C TRP A 114 -7.69 4.21 4.07
N PHE A 115 -8.91 3.71 4.18
CA PHE A 115 -9.33 2.50 3.47
C PHE A 115 -9.47 2.74 1.97
N THR A 116 -9.01 1.79 1.17
CA THR A 116 -9.15 1.80 -0.29
C THR A 116 -9.93 0.59 -0.77
N TRP A 117 -9.45 -0.61 -0.45
CA TRP A 117 -10.11 -1.87 -0.79
C TRP A 117 -9.69 -3.02 0.12
N MET A 118 -10.44 -4.10 0.02
CA MET A 118 -10.14 -5.36 0.70
C MET A 118 -10.55 -6.56 -0.16
N ARG A 119 -9.98 -7.72 0.12
CA ARG A 119 -10.34 -9.00 -0.48
C ARG A 119 -10.82 -9.96 0.60
N ILE A 120 -11.92 -10.65 0.33
CA ILE A 120 -12.48 -11.69 1.18
C ILE A 120 -12.47 -13.00 0.40
N GLY A 121 -11.76 -14.00 0.92
CA GLY A 121 -11.85 -15.38 0.48
C GLY A 121 -13.03 -16.07 1.16
N MET A 122 -13.82 -16.80 0.39
CA MET A 122 -14.97 -17.57 0.88
C MET A 122 -14.95 -18.99 0.35
N LYS A 123 -15.67 -19.89 1.02
CA LYS A 123 -15.80 -21.29 0.59
C LYS A 123 -16.64 -21.45 -0.67
N SER A 124 -17.65 -20.59 -0.86
CA SER A 124 -18.62 -20.70 -1.95
C SER A 124 -19.11 -19.34 -2.46
N LEU A 125 -19.26 -19.21 -3.79
CA LEU A 125 -19.82 -18.04 -4.46
C LEU A 125 -21.28 -17.74 -4.08
N ALA A 126 -22.04 -18.75 -3.65
CA ALA A 126 -23.46 -18.58 -3.33
C ALA A 126 -23.70 -17.66 -2.12
N GLN A 127 -22.70 -17.48 -1.26
CA GLN A 127 -22.83 -16.75 0.00
C GLN A 127 -22.49 -15.26 -0.10
N PHE A 128 -21.99 -14.77 -1.24
CA PHE A 128 -21.56 -13.38 -1.38
C PHE A 128 -22.65 -12.34 -1.12
N GLN A 129 -23.91 -12.69 -1.37
CA GLN A 129 -25.07 -11.80 -1.15
C GLN A 129 -25.31 -11.49 0.34
N SER A 130 -24.69 -12.24 1.25
CA SER A 130 -24.84 -12.06 2.70
C SER A 130 -23.81 -11.14 3.32
N VAL A 131 -22.76 -10.76 2.57
CA VAL A 131 -21.66 -9.97 3.09
C VAL A 131 -22.05 -8.49 3.16
N ASP A 132 -22.18 -7.96 4.38
CA ASP A 132 -22.38 -6.53 4.66
C ASP A 132 -21.14 -5.99 5.38
N VAL A 133 -20.52 -4.97 4.80
CA VAL A 133 -19.31 -4.35 5.34
C VAL A 133 -19.61 -2.95 5.83
N GLN A 134 -19.32 -2.73 7.10
CA GLN A 134 -19.60 -1.52 7.83
C GLN A 134 -18.29 -0.88 8.29
N PHE A 135 -18.08 0.38 7.94
CA PHE A 135 -16.91 1.15 8.34
C PHE A 135 -17.27 2.11 9.47
N ASN A 136 -16.39 2.20 10.48
CA ASN A 136 -16.57 3.13 11.57
C ASN A 136 -15.28 3.89 11.93
N GLN A 137 -15.47 5.14 12.35
CA GLN A 137 -14.46 5.98 12.99
C GLN A 137 -14.67 5.93 14.52
N ASN A 138 -13.60 5.96 15.32
CA ASN A 138 -13.70 5.78 16.78
C ASN A 138 -14.70 6.72 17.49
N THR A 139 -14.88 7.91 16.93
CA THR A 139 -15.59 9.04 17.55
C THR A 139 -16.98 9.25 16.99
N SER A 140 -17.38 8.49 15.95
CA SER A 140 -18.62 8.69 15.23
C SER A 140 -19.51 7.48 15.36
N SER A 141 -20.83 7.70 15.45
CA SER A 141 -21.81 6.64 15.22
C SER A 141 -22.11 6.44 13.73
N LYS A 142 -21.41 7.17 12.83
CA LYS A 142 -21.60 7.10 11.39
C LYS A 142 -21.03 5.79 10.86
N VAL A 143 -21.91 4.81 10.73
CA VAL A 143 -21.65 3.60 9.95
C VAL A 143 -21.90 3.92 8.48
N LEU A 144 -20.88 3.74 7.64
CA LEU A 144 -21.07 3.78 6.19
C LEU A 144 -21.05 2.36 5.64
N ASN A 145 -22.04 2.04 4.80
CA ASN A 145 -22.05 0.79 4.04
C ASN A 145 -21.33 1.02 2.71
N CYS A 146 -20.47 0.08 2.32
CA CYS A 146 -19.96 0.05 0.96
C CYS A 146 -21.08 -0.34 -0.01
N THR A 147 -21.17 0.32 -1.15
CA THR A 147 -22.18 0.00 -2.19
C THR A 147 -21.56 -0.47 -3.51
N LYS A 148 -20.23 -0.55 -3.60
CA LYS A 148 -19.51 -0.96 -4.81
C LYS A 148 -18.67 -2.20 -4.53
N PHE A 149 -18.93 -3.25 -5.30
CA PHE A 149 -18.29 -4.55 -5.16
C PHE A 149 -17.80 -5.04 -6.52
N THR A 150 -16.64 -5.68 -6.54
CA THR A 150 -16.11 -6.39 -7.71
C THR A 150 -16.01 -7.85 -7.35
N LEU A 151 -16.62 -8.71 -8.17
CA LEU A 151 -16.58 -10.15 -7.93
C LEU A 151 -15.58 -10.78 -8.88
N ASN A 152 -14.55 -11.42 -8.35
CA ASN A 152 -13.73 -12.32 -9.15
C ASN A 152 -14.48 -13.64 -9.28
N ARG A 153 -14.82 -14.06 -10.50
CA ARG A 153 -15.56 -15.31 -10.75
C ARG A 153 -14.67 -16.54 -10.84
N SER A 154 -13.37 -16.34 -11.07
CA SER A 154 -12.41 -17.43 -11.29
C SER A 154 -11.97 -18.08 -9.97
N SER A 155 -12.18 -17.40 -8.85
CA SER A 155 -11.95 -17.88 -7.49
C SER A 155 -13.11 -17.42 -6.61
N PRO A 156 -13.44 -18.10 -5.51
CA PRO A 156 -14.47 -17.62 -4.59
C PRO A 156 -13.91 -16.46 -3.73
N THR A 157 -13.52 -15.37 -4.39
CA THR A 157 -13.03 -14.15 -3.76
C THR A 157 -13.90 -12.95 -4.12
N LEU A 158 -14.18 -12.13 -3.11
CA LEU A 158 -14.89 -10.86 -3.24
C LEU A 158 -13.92 -9.72 -2.99
N GLU A 159 -13.83 -8.80 -3.93
CA GLU A 159 -13.07 -7.56 -3.76
C GLU A 159 -14.04 -6.40 -3.52
N ILE A 160 -13.78 -5.67 -2.45
CA ILE A 160 -14.65 -4.59 -2.00
C ILE A 160 -13.86 -3.30 -2.12
N HIS A 161 -14.31 -2.40 -2.98
CA HIS A 161 -13.71 -1.09 -3.22
C HIS A 161 -14.66 0.00 -2.73
N CYS A 162 -14.23 0.78 -1.74
CA CYS A 162 -15.08 1.83 -1.16
C CYS A 162 -14.37 3.17 -1.24
N SER A 163 -15.05 4.16 -1.81
CA SER A 163 -14.61 5.56 -1.73
C SER A 163 -15.17 6.16 -0.45
N LEU A 164 -14.34 6.20 0.59
CA LEU A 164 -14.68 6.83 1.87
C LEU A 164 -14.13 8.26 1.93
N ASP A 165 -14.85 9.15 2.61
CA ASP A 165 -14.44 10.54 2.85
C ASP A 165 -13.84 10.74 4.26
N PHE A 166 -13.62 9.65 5.01
CA PHE A 166 -13.08 9.65 6.37
C PHE A 166 -12.10 8.49 6.60
N PRO A 167 -11.14 8.64 7.53
CA PRO A 167 -10.27 7.54 7.93
C PRO A 167 -11.01 6.54 8.84
N VAL A 168 -10.74 5.26 8.64
CA VAL A 168 -11.41 4.14 9.28
C VAL A 168 -10.57 3.63 10.45
N ARG A 169 -11.21 3.38 11.60
CA ARG A 169 -10.57 2.66 12.72
C ARG A 169 -11.10 1.25 12.90
N GLN A 170 -12.34 1.01 12.47
CA GLN A 170 -13.00 -0.28 12.65
C GLN A 170 -13.69 -0.71 11.36
N ILE A 171 -13.57 -1.99 11.04
CA ILE A 171 -14.35 -2.65 9.99
C ILE A 171 -15.13 -3.78 10.65
N ASN A 172 -16.45 -3.73 10.52
CA ASN A 172 -17.33 -4.81 10.89
C ASN A 172 -17.88 -5.49 9.64
N ILE A 173 -17.60 -6.78 9.51
CA ILE A 173 -18.03 -7.61 8.39
C ILE A 173 -19.08 -8.54 8.93
N LYS A 174 -20.33 -8.33 8.54
CA LYS A 174 -21.41 -9.29 8.79
C LYS A 174 -21.42 -10.24 7.60
N ALA A 175 -21.16 -11.51 7.86
CA ALA A 175 -21.08 -12.51 6.82
C ALA A 175 -21.66 -13.82 7.35
N ALA A 176 -22.36 -14.54 6.48
CA ALA A 176 -22.79 -15.90 6.77
C ALA A 176 -21.57 -16.84 6.87
N ALA A 177 -21.75 -17.95 7.58
CA ALA A 177 -20.73 -18.96 7.82
C ALA A 177 -20.17 -19.51 6.49
N ASP A 178 -18.97 -19.06 6.10
CA ASP A 178 -18.09 -19.67 5.07
C ASP A 178 -16.86 -18.78 4.74
N LEU A 179 -16.53 -17.79 5.58
CA LEU A 179 -15.31 -17.00 5.42
C LEU A 179 -14.07 -17.92 5.49
N CYS A 180 -13.06 -17.61 4.68
CA CYS A 180 -11.77 -18.31 4.71
C CYS A 180 -10.63 -17.34 5.02
N ASP A 181 -10.51 -16.24 4.28
CA ASP A 181 -9.37 -15.33 4.45
C ASP A 181 -9.80 -13.89 4.23
N ILE A 182 -9.12 -12.94 4.87
CA ILE A 182 -9.40 -11.52 4.74
C ILE A 182 -8.10 -10.74 4.60
N TYR A 183 -8.08 -9.88 3.59
CA TYR A 183 -6.97 -8.99 3.29
C TYR A 183 -7.46 -7.56 3.19
N ILE A 184 -6.83 -6.63 3.91
CA ILE A 184 -7.20 -5.21 3.90
C ILE A 184 -6.03 -4.39 3.38
N SER A 185 -6.22 -3.69 2.27
CA SER A 185 -5.14 -2.94 1.62
C SER A 185 -4.64 -1.80 2.51
N GLY A 186 -3.36 -1.85 2.83
CA GLY A 186 -2.58 -0.75 3.39
C GLY A 186 -1.78 0.02 2.33
N GLY A 187 -1.94 -0.34 1.05
CA GLY A 187 -1.21 0.19 -0.10
C GLY A 187 0.12 -0.52 -0.40
N VAL A 188 0.72 -0.16 -1.53
CA VAL A 188 2.08 -0.55 -1.96
C VAL A 188 3.06 0.54 -1.52
N ASP A 189 4.24 0.16 -1.02
CA ASP A 189 5.31 1.11 -0.72
C ASP A 189 6.00 1.57 -2.01
N PHE A 190 5.72 2.80 -2.42
CA PHE A 190 6.29 3.42 -3.59
C PHE A 190 7.56 4.22 -3.32
N ALA A 191 8.06 4.29 -2.09
CA ALA A 191 9.27 5.06 -1.78
C ALA A 191 10.56 4.31 -2.13
N LEU A 192 10.53 2.97 -2.05
CA LEU A 192 11.69 2.11 -2.20
C LEU A 192 12.46 2.39 -3.51
N LYS A 193 13.76 2.62 -3.36
CA LYS A 193 14.74 2.91 -4.42
C LYS A 193 14.33 4.06 -5.35
N GLN A 194 13.44 4.94 -4.92
CA GLN A 194 13.08 6.13 -5.70
C GLN A 194 14.13 7.22 -5.58
N MET A 195 14.00 8.24 -6.42
CA MET A 195 14.86 9.40 -6.37
C MET A 195 14.66 10.14 -5.03
N ALA A 196 15.69 10.08 -4.20
CA ALA A 196 15.78 10.79 -2.93
C ALA A 196 16.95 11.76 -2.96
N ASP A 197 16.77 12.92 -2.33
CA ASP A 197 17.81 13.93 -2.16
C ASP A 197 17.60 14.68 -0.83
N GLN A 198 18.66 15.27 -0.31
CA GLN A 198 18.65 15.97 0.97
C GLN A 198 19.52 17.23 0.91
N SER A 199 19.25 18.18 1.80
CA SER A 199 19.92 19.49 1.83
C SER A 199 21.44 19.42 1.98
N SER A 200 21.95 18.43 2.70
CA SER A 200 23.38 18.20 2.94
C SER A 200 23.62 16.76 3.37
N ASN A 201 24.85 16.22 3.27
CA ASN A 201 25.18 14.85 3.65
C ASN A 201 26.21 14.84 4.78
N TYR A 202 25.85 14.32 5.96
CA TYR A 202 26.78 14.22 7.08
C TYR A 202 27.95 13.29 6.74
N GLY A 203 29.17 13.84 6.83
CA GLY A 203 30.40 13.09 6.54
C GLY A 203 30.50 12.55 5.11
N GLY A 204 29.64 12.99 4.19
CA GLY A 204 29.61 12.57 2.78
C GLY A 204 29.09 11.15 2.51
N THR A 205 28.76 10.36 3.54
CA THR A 205 28.33 8.95 3.38
C THR A 205 26.89 8.69 3.82
N GLU A 206 26.32 9.52 4.70
CA GLU A 206 24.95 9.37 5.21
C GLU A 206 23.92 10.03 4.27
N ILE A 207 23.88 9.53 3.03
CA ILE A 207 23.15 10.11 1.90
C ILE A 207 21.63 9.79 1.89
N ALA A 208 20.86 10.56 1.11
CA ALA A 208 19.40 10.46 1.06
C ALA A 208 18.86 9.10 0.60
N SER A 209 19.56 8.40 -0.29
CA SER A 209 19.11 7.10 -0.80
C SER A 209 19.04 6.02 0.29
N LEU A 210 19.75 6.18 1.41
CA LEU A 210 19.68 5.29 2.57
C LEU A 210 18.35 5.40 3.32
N ALA A 211 17.55 6.46 3.08
CA ALA A 211 16.21 6.58 3.66
C ALA A 211 15.14 5.83 2.87
N VAL A 212 15.47 5.23 1.72
CA VAL A 212 14.52 4.54 0.85
C VAL A 212 15.11 3.24 0.31
N ASP A 213 16.09 2.67 1.01
CA ASP A 213 16.80 1.50 0.55
C ASP A 213 16.16 0.18 1.01
N GLY A 214 15.10 0.25 1.84
CA GLY A 214 14.41 -0.88 2.43
C GLY A 214 15.18 -1.58 3.55
N ASN A 215 16.26 -1.00 4.04
CA ASN A 215 17.09 -1.53 5.10
C ASN A 215 17.00 -0.64 6.35
N LEU A 216 16.26 -1.11 7.35
CA LEU A 216 16.15 -0.36 8.59
C LEU A 216 17.50 -0.17 9.29
N ASN A 217 18.56 -0.93 8.99
CA ASN A 217 19.85 -0.78 9.68
C ASN A 217 20.75 0.33 9.12
N THR A 218 20.39 0.94 7.99
CA THR A 218 21.03 2.14 7.45
C THR A 218 20.25 3.40 7.85
N TRP A 219 20.80 4.57 7.54
CA TRP A 219 20.13 5.85 7.77
C TRP A 219 20.70 6.94 6.86
N SER A 220 19.82 7.89 6.52
CA SER A 220 20.20 9.21 6.02
C SER A 220 20.50 10.15 7.19
N HIS A 221 21.35 11.16 6.95
CA HIS A 221 21.64 12.19 7.93
C HIS A 221 22.16 13.47 7.28
N THR A 222 21.54 14.60 7.57
CA THR A 222 22.02 15.91 7.12
C THR A 222 23.13 16.46 8.02
N GLU A 223 23.89 17.42 7.54
CA GLU A 223 24.71 18.25 8.42
C GLU A 223 23.83 19.09 9.35
N HIS A 224 24.45 19.73 10.34
CA HIS A 224 23.80 20.72 11.20
C HIS A 224 23.53 22.01 10.41
N GLU A 225 22.27 22.28 10.09
CA GLU A 225 21.89 23.41 9.24
C GLU A 225 20.52 24.01 9.60
N ASP A 226 20.20 25.21 9.11
CA ASP A 226 19.04 25.96 9.62
C ASP A 226 17.70 25.34 9.21
N ARG A 227 17.68 24.57 8.12
CA ARG A 227 16.46 23.96 7.58
C ARG A 227 16.76 22.67 6.83
N PRO A 228 17.25 21.63 7.52
CA PRO A 228 17.54 20.36 6.89
C PRO A 228 16.26 19.75 6.32
N TYR A 229 16.38 19.17 5.13
CA TYR A 229 15.27 18.48 4.50
C TYR A 229 15.74 17.24 3.75
N LEU A 230 14.82 16.31 3.57
CA LEU A 230 14.92 15.19 2.65
C LEU A 230 13.64 15.15 1.82
N PHE A 231 13.77 14.90 0.53
CA PHE A 231 12.61 14.65 -0.32
C PHE A 231 12.74 13.34 -1.08
N VAL A 232 11.59 12.76 -1.40
CA VAL A 232 11.46 11.60 -2.28
C VAL A 232 10.52 11.97 -3.41
N THR A 233 10.96 11.72 -4.65
CA THR A 233 10.15 11.94 -5.86
C THR A 233 9.73 10.59 -6.43
N LEU A 234 8.41 10.38 -6.48
CA LEU A 234 7.79 9.21 -7.10
C LEU A 234 7.92 9.31 -8.62
N PRO A 235 8.05 8.17 -9.33
CA PRO A 235 8.29 8.17 -10.78
C PRO A 235 7.07 8.63 -11.57
N LYS A 236 5.89 8.51 -10.95
CA LYS A 236 4.60 8.98 -11.45
C LYS A 236 3.74 9.38 -10.25
N PRO A 237 2.74 10.25 -10.45
CA PRO A 237 1.76 10.55 -9.41
C PRO A 237 1.07 9.28 -8.90
N ARG A 238 0.82 9.24 -7.59
CA ARG A 238 0.16 8.13 -6.87
C ARG A 238 -0.96 8.65 -5.98
N LEU A 239 -1.91 7.78 -5.68
CA LEU A 239 -2.92 8.02 -4.66
C LEU A 239 -2.30 7.64 -3.30
N VAL A 240 -1.65 8.58 -2.62
CA VAL A 240 -0.94 8.30 -1.36
C VAL A 240 -1.94 8.33 -0.20
N THR A 241 -1.93 7.26 0.59
CA THR A 241 -2.83 7.03 1.73
C THR A 241 -2.11 7.10 3.07
N ARG A 242 -0.80 6.82 3.10
CA ARG A 242 -0.04 6.79 4.34
C ARG A 242 1.46 6.97 4.09
N ILE A 243 2.12 7.66 5.01
CA ILE A 243 3.58 7.81 5.03
C ILE A 243 4.07 7.31 6.38
N VAL A 244 5.17 6.54 6.39
CA VAL A 244 5.81 6.07 7.61
C VAL A 244 7.25 6.56 7.64
N LEU A 245 7.63 7.26 8.70
CA LEU A 245 9.01 7.68 8.96
C LEU A 245 9.60 6.82 10.08
N TYR A 246 10.67 6.08 9.81
CA TYR A 246 11.41 5.35 10.82
C TYR A 246 12.52 6.24 11.36
N ASN A 247 12.41 6.56 12.64
CA ASN A 247 13.31 7.48 13.32
C ASN A 247 14.63 6.79 13.68
N ARG A 248 15.74 7.54 13.60
CA ARG A 248 17.02 7.12 14.16
C ARG A 248 17.01 7.40 15.67
N MET A 249 16.56 6.42 16.45
CA MET A 249 16.44 6.57 17.89
C MET A 249 17.79 6.63 18.62
N TYR A 250 18.79 5.92 18.11
CA TYR A 250 20.12 5.82 18.73
C TYR A 250 21.22 6.09 17.70
N ASP A 251 22.35 6.62 18.15
CA ASP A 251 23.55 6.79 17.34
C ASP A 251 24.46 5.54 17.40
N GLY A 252 25.65 5.63 16.80
CA GLY A 252 26.63 4.54 16.79
C GLY A 252 27.22 4.21 18.18
N TYR A 253 27.01 5.06 19.17
CA TYR A 253 27.45 4.87 20.56
C TYR A 253 26.28 4.52 21.50
N ASN A 254 25.11 4.19 20.95
CA ASN A 254 23.90 3.86 21.70
C ASN A 254 23.36 5.04 22.54
N ILE A 255 23.62 6.27 22.13
CA ILE A 255 23.09 7.49 22.76
C ILE A 255 21.73 7.81 22.14
N LEU A 256 20.74 8.13 22.98
CA LEU A 256 19.38 8.46 22.56
C LEU A 256 19.35 9.81 21.82
N ILE A 257 19.15 9.76 20.50
CA ILE A 257 19.11 10.93 19.60
C ILE A 257 17.77 11.08 18.86
N GLY A 258 16.79 10.21 19.14
CA GLY A 258 15.49 10.23 18.47
C GLY A 258 14.72 11.55 18.59
N HIS A 259 15.07 12.39 19.57
CA HIS A 259 14.50 13.73 19.74
C HIS A 259 14.76 14.67 18.54
N ARG A 260 15.77 14.38 17.69
CA ARG A 260 16.09 15.18 16.48
C ARG A 260 14.92 15.28 15.50
N LEU A 261 14.07 14.26 15.43
CA LEU A 261 12.88 14.25 14.55
C LEU A 261 11.63 14.88 15.20
N ARG A 262 11.68 15.36 16.44
CA ARG A 262 10.51 16.01 17.07
C ARG A 262 10.05 17.23 16.25
N ASN A 263 8.75 17.50 16.26
CA ASN A 263 8.14 18.67 15.61
C ASN A 263 8.41 18.78 14.10
N PHE A 264 8.84 17.70 13.43
CA PHE A 264 9.11 17.72 12.00
C PHE A 264 7.90 18.22 11.22
N GLU A 265 8.17 18.81 10.06
CA GLU A 265 7.14 19.22 9.11
C GLU A 265 7.22 18.34 7.87
N LEU A 266 6.08 17.84 7.41
CA LEU A 266 5.96 17.07 6.20
C LEU A 266 5.06 17.81 5.21
N LYS A 267 5.48 17.82 3.93
CA LYS A 267 4.68 18.34 2.82
C LYS A 267 4.58 17.29 1.73
N ALA A 268 3.41 17.15 1.15
CA ALA A 268 3.19 16.36 -0.05
C ALA A 268 2.77 17.29 -1.19
N LEU A 269 3.44 17.16 -2.34
CA LEU A 269 3.25 17.98 -3.52
C LEU A 269 2.72 17.15 -4.68
N ASP A 270 1.92 17.78 -5.54
CA ASP A 270 1.53 17.22 -6.83
C ASP A 270 2.57 17.50 -7.94
N GLU A 271 2.22 17.12 -9.17
CA GLU A 271 3.02 17.32 -10.37
C GLU A 271 3.29 18.78 -10.76
N ASN A 272 2.47 19.72 -10.28
CA ASN A 272 2.66 21.15 -10.49
C ASN A 272 3.53 21.77 -9.38
N GLY A 273 3.89 20.99 -8.35
CA GLY A 273 4.58 21.48 -7.16
C GLY A 273 3.64 22.11 -6.12
N ASP A 274 2.33 22.01 -6.32
CA ASP A 274 1.35 22.55 -5.40
C ASP A 274 1.22 21.65 -4.16
N SER A 275 1.09 22.29 -3.00
CA SER A 275 0.99 21.58 -1.73
C SER A 275 -0.41 21.01 -1.55
N GLN A 276 -0.52 19.69 -1.68
CA GLN A 276 -1.77 18.95 -1.50
C GLN A 276 -2.01 18.51 -0.06
N PHE A 277 -0.94 18.39 0.73
CA PHE A 277 -1.02 18.01 2.13
C PHE A 277 0.14 18.59 2.94
N ARG A 278 -0.14 18.89 4.22
CA ARG A 278 0.84 19.32 5.21
C ARG A 278 0.57 18.66 6.54
N TYR A 279 1.64 18.25 7.21
CA TYR A 279 1.61 17.71 8.56
C TYR A 279 2.71 18.34 9.39
N LYS A 280 2.41 18.56 10.67
CA LYS A 280 3.40 18.95 11.67
C LYS A 280 3.25 18.01 12.84
N ASP A 281 4.36 17.38 13.22
CA ASP A 281 4.40 16.52 14.39
C ASP A 281 3.99 17.29 15.65
N LYS A 282 3.22 16.62 16.50
CA LYS A 282 2.69 17.16 17.76
C LYS A 282 3.07 16.29 18.95
N ASN A 283 3.81 15.21 18.75
CA ASN A 283 4.22 14.33 19.83
C ASN A 283 5.23 15.06 20.72
N SER A 284 5.02 14.99 22.04
CA SER A 284 5.97 15.56 23.00
C SER A 284 7.25 14.73 23.11
N GLU A 285 7.12 13.42 22.89
CA GLU A 285 8.21 12.45 22.95
C GLU A 285 8.54 11.86 21.58
N PRO A 286 9.81 11.51 21.32
CA PRO A 286 10.18 10.96 20.04
C PRO A 286 9.64 9.55 19.90
N LEU A 287 9.06 9.25 18.74
CA LEU A 287 8.58 7.93 18.40
C LEU A 287 9.64 7.17 17.58
N HIS A 288 9.63 5.84 17.68
CA HIS A 288 10.40 4.96 16.80
C HIS A 288 9.94 5.07 15.34
N ASN A 289 8.62 5.18 15.15
CA ASN A 289 7.99 5.35 13.85
C ASN A 289 6.89 6.42 13.94
N TYR A 290 6.82 7.27 12.93
CA TYR A 290 5.75 8.24 12.77
C TYR A 290 4.90 7.83 11.59
N THR A 291 3.63 7.51 11.83
CA THR A 291 2.67 7.17 10.79
C THR A 291 1.76 8.37 10.53
N VAL A 292 1.82 8.89 9.32
CA VAL A 292 1.00 10.03 8.87
C VAL A 292 -0.01 9.52 7.84
N VAL A 293 -1.29 9.58 8.20
CA VAL A 293 -2.40 9.18 7.32
C VAL A 293 -2.79 10.35 6.41
N ILE A 294 -2.96 10.07 5.12
CA ILE A 294 -3.29 11.06 4.09
C ILE A 294 -4.59 10.62 3.41
N ALA A 295 -5.46 11.58 3.14
CA ALA A 295 -6.78 11.35 2.54
C ALA A 295 -6.72 11.06 1.04
N GLY A 296 -5.99 10.00 0.64
CA GLY A 296 -5.87 9.54 -0.75
C GLY A 296 -5.59 10.67 -1.73
N LYS A 297 -4.48 11.41 -1.54
CA LYS A 297 -4.16 12.57 -2.38
C LYS A 297 -3.29 12.15 -3.57
N LYS A 298 -3.47 12.82 -4.71
CA LYS A 298 -2.59 12.68 -5.87
C LYS A 298 -1.27 13.37 -5.58
N ILE A 299 -0.23 12.60 -5.31
CA ILE A 299 1.08 13.08 -4.88
C ILE A 299 2.17 12.55 -5.81
N ILE A 300 3.18 13.37 -6.09
CA ILE A 300 4.42 12.96 -6.76
C ILE A 300 5.67 13.16 -5.89
N LYS A 301 5.64 14.07 -4.91
CA LYS A 301 6.82 14.40 -4.10
C LYS A 301 6.46 14.56 -2.63
N ILE A 302 7.24 13.92 -1.76
CA ILE A 302 7.18 14.09 -0.30
C ILE A 302 8.43 14.83 0.16
N ILE A 303 8.27 15.81 1.04
CA ILE A 303 9.38 16.56 1.65
C ILE A 303 9.20 16.52 3.17
N VAL A 304 10.25 16.14 3.88
CA VAL A 304 10.35 16.14 5.34
C VAL A 304 11.36 17.18 5.76
N TYR A 305 11.02 18.04 6.71
CA TYR A 305 11.89 19.04 7.31
C TYR A 305 12.07 18.72 8.79
N ALA A 306 13.30 18.67 9.28
CA ALA A 306 13.54 18.73 10.72
C ALA A 306 13.51 20.19 11.19
N THR A 307 12.82 20.43 12.31
CA THR A 307 12.64 21.79 12.86
C THR A 307 13.17 21.93 14.28
N TYR A 308 13.45 20.81 14.95
CA TYR A 308 13.90 20.80 16.33
C TYR A 308 15.41 21.03 16.42
N SER A 309 15.79 21.98 17.26
CA SER A 309 17.18 22.33 17.61
C SER A 309 17.41 21.96 19.09
N TYR A 310 18.57 21.38 19.39
CA TYR A 310 18.96 20.98 20.74
C TYR A 310 20.21 21.75 21.17
N PHE A 311 20.16 22.43 22.33
CA PHE A 311 21.31 23.12 22.95
C PHE A 311 22.22 23.91 21.98
N TYR A 312 21.64 24.86 21.25
CA TYR A 312 22.34 25.77 20.32
C TYR A 312 22.86 25.13 19.02
N GLU A 313 22.68 23.83 18.84
CA GLU A 313 22.95 23.18 17.57
C GLU A 313 21.82 23.45 16.59
N LYS A 314 22.19 23.65 15.33
CA LYS A 314 21.22 23.72 14.24
C LYS A 314 20.50 22.37 14.09
N PRO A 315 19.23 22.35 13.63
CA PRO A 315 18.49 21.12 13.38
C PRO A 315 19.26 20.15 12.47
N VAL A 316 18.97 18.86 12.64
CA VAL A 316 19.49 17.76 11.83
C VAL A 316 18.32 16.85 11.48
N LEU A 317 18.24 16.45 10.21
CA LEU A 317 17.31 15.41 9.79
C LEU A 317 18.05 14.08 9.66
N ALA A 318 17.62 13.08 10.42
CA ALA A 318 18.14 11.73 10.33
C ALA A 318 16.98 10.72 10.30
N LEU A 319 16.91 9.92 9.25
CA LEU A 319 15.85 8.91 9.04
C LEU A 319 16.48 7.57 8.72
N ARG A 320 15.99 6.50 9.36
CA ARG A 320 16.34 5.12 9.00
C ARG A 320 15.67 4.71 7.70
N GLU A 321 14.40 5.06 7.54
CA GLU A 321 13.61 4.72 6.37
C GLU A 321 12.40 5.65 6.26
N LEU A 322 11.98 5.93 5.03
CA LEU A 322 10.79 6.67 4.66
C LEU A 322 10.00 5.78 3.69
N GLN A 323 8.80 5.40 4.10
CA GLN A 323 7.88 4.58 3.29
C GLN A 323 6.69 5.42 2.84
N ILE A 324 6.28 5.26 1.57
CA ILE A 324 5.13 5.99 1.00
C ILE A 324 4.15 4.95 0.47
N PHE A 325 3.11 4.68 1.25
CA PHE A 325 2.06 3.75 0.90
C PHE A 325 0.95 4.43 0.10
N GLY A 326 0.53 3.77 -0.95
CA GLY A 326 -0.58 4.24 -1.77
C GLY A 326 -0.98 3.25 -2.84
N GLU A 327 -1.73 3.75 -3.82
CA GLU A 327 -2.24 2.97 -4.95
C GLU A 327 -2.05 3.71 -6.27
N CYS A 328 -2.38 3.03 -7.36
CA CYS A 328 -2.46 3.66 -8.67
C CYS A 328 -3.57 4.71 -8.70
N LEU A 329 -3.43 5.70 -9.58
CA LEU A 329 -4.53 6.63 -9.81
C LEU A 329 -5.68 5.91 -10.50
N PRO A 330 -6.94 6.33 -10.27
CA PRO A 330 -8.11 5.78 -10.97
C PRO A 330 -7.85 5.73 -12.48
N GLY A 331 -8.09 4.56 -13.07
CA GLY A 331 -7.86 4.31 -14.49
C GLY A 331 -6.52 3.68 -14.85
N THR A 332 -5.66 3.46 -13.86
CA THR A 332 -4.41 2.71 -14.03
C THR A 332 -4.31 1.58 -13.02
N TRP A 333 -3.57 0.53 -13.37
CA TRP A 333 -3.43 -0.68 -12.54
C TRP A 333 -2.05 -1.33 -12.69
N GLY A 334 -1.79 -2.33 -11.84
CA GLY A 334 -0.55 -3.08 -11.74
C GLY A 334 0.51 -2.37 -10.90
N LEU A 335 1.56 -3.11 -10.48
CA LEU A 335 2.59 -2.61 -9.56
C LEU A 335 3.27 -1.30 -10.02
N TYR A 336 3.40 -1.10 -11.34
CA TYR A 336 4.02 0.10 -11.91
C TYR A 336 3.01 1.22 -12.22
N CYS A 337 1.70 0.92 -12.15
CA CYS A 337 0.62 1.80 -12.60
C CYS A 337 0.85 2.34 -14.02
N ASN A 338 1.34 1.48 -14.92
CA ASN A 338 1.60 1.81 -16.33
C ASN A 338 0.58 1.18 -17.28
N LYS A 339 -0.27 0.29 -16.77
CA LYS A 339 -1.37 -0.30 -17.53
C LYS A 339 -2.62 0.52 -17.33
N SER A 340 -3.38 0.72 -18.39
CA SER A 340 -4.66 1.43 -18.36
C SER A 340 -5.81 0.45 -18.15
N CYS A 341 -6.85 0.90 -17.45
CA CYS A 341 -8.10 0.16 -17.37
C CYS A 341 -8.72 0.00 -18.78
N PRO A 342 -9.49 -1.08 -19.02
CA PRO A 342 -10.27 -1.22 -20.24
C PRO A 342 -11.23 -0.04 -20.48
N SER A 343 -11.54 0.23 -21.75
CA SER A 343 -12.32 1.40 -22.17
C SER A 343 -13.75 1.46 -21.63
N TYR A 344 -14.33 0.31 -21.25
CA TYR A 344 -15.69 0.21 -20.70
C TYR A 344 -15.75 0.47 -19.18
N CYS A 345 -14.61 0.65 -18.52
CA CYS A 345 -14.48 0.81 -17.07
C CYS A 345 -13.26 1.67 -16.72
N GLN A 346 -13.13 2.80 -17.41
CA GLN A 346 -11.91 3.60 -17.52
C GLN A 346 -11.32 4.06 -16.19
N VAL A 347 -12.06 4.03 -15.08
CA VAL A 347 -11.60 4.50 -13.76
C VAL A 347 -11.87 3.52 -12.62
N THR A 348 -12.47 2.37 -12.90
CA THR A 348 -13.02 1.46 -11.86
C THR A 348 -12.49 0.03 -11.96
N CYS A 349 -11.42 -0.20 -12.72
CA CYS A 349 -10.83 -1.53 -12.79
C CYS A 349 -10.07 -1.88 -11.50
N THR A 350 -9.90 -3.17 -11.23
CA THR A 350 -9.13 -3.66 -10.08
C THR A 350 -7.67 -3.21 -10.15
N GLN A 351 -7.08 -2.93 -8.99
CA GLN A 351 -5.72 -2.41 -8.89
C GLN A 351 -4.67 -3.43 -9.34
N GLU A 352 -4.98 -4.72 -9.25
CA GLU A 352 -4.05 -5.81 -9.51
C GLU A 352 -4.10 -6.33 -10.94
N GLU A 353 -5.32 -6.58 -11.44
CA GLU A 353 -5.54 -7.28 -12.71
C GLU A 353 -6.12 -6.38 -13.80
N GLY A 354 -6.63 -5.20 -13.44
CA GLY A 354 -7.34 -4.32 -14.36
C GLY A 354 -8.69 -4.90 -14.81
N SER A 355 -9.25 -5.85 -14.05
CA SER A 355 -10.56 -6.44 -14.31
C SER A 355 -11.69 -5.51 -13.89
N CYS A 356 -12.86 -5.66 -14.53
CA CYS A 356 -13.96 -4.71 -14.44
C CYS A 356 -15.31 -5.35 -14.19
N ASP A 357 -15.31 -6.59 -13.70
CA ASP A 357 -16.51 -7.34 -13.36
C ASP A 357 -17.15 -6.76 -12.08
N LEU A 358 -17.74 -5.58 -12.23
CA LEU A 358 -18.48 -4.90 -11.18
C LEU A 358 -19.81 -5.62 -10.97
N VAL A 359 -20.08 -5.95 -9.72
CA VAL A 359 -21.41 -6.35 -9.29
C VAL A 359 -22.08 -5.12 -8.69
N HIS A 360 -23.08 -4.60 -9.38
CA HIS A 360 -23.88 -3.51 -8.84
C HIS A 360 -24.99 -4.06 -7.96
N GLU A 361 -24.99 -3.66 -6.68
CA GLU A 361 -26.14 -3.83 -5.82
C GLU A 361 -27.22 -2.83 -6.26
N VAL A 362 -28.29 -3.33 -6.86
CA VAL A 362 -29.51 -2.58 -7.14
C VAL A 362 -30.48 -2.83 -6.00
N ILE A 363 -30.56 -1.86 -5.10
CA ILE A 363 -31.58 -1.82 -4.05
C ILE A 363 -32.88 -1.35 -4.70
N SER A 364 -33.84 -2.27 -4.86
CA SER A 364 -35.18 -1.97 -5.35
C SER A 364 -36.17 -1.99 -4.18
N TYR A 365 -37.11 -1.04 -4.17
CA TYR A 365 -38.17 -0.97 -3.17
C TYR A 365 -39.49 -1.34 -3.85
N VAL A 366 -40.09 -2.46 -3.44
CA VAL A 366 -41.38 -2.93 -3.95
C VAL A 366 -42.27 -3.22 -2.75
N GLU A 367 -43.43 -2.54 -2.69
CA GLU A 367 -44.47 -2.75 -1.65
C GLU A 367 -43.98 -2.71 -0.19
N GLY A 368 -43.11 -1.75 0.13
CA GLY A 368 -42.61 -1.58 1.50
C GLY A 368 -41.59 -2.64 1.94
N ARG A 369 -41.14 -3.51 1.04
CA ARG A 369 -40.00 -4.41 1.26
C ARG A 369 -38.80 -3.95 0.43
N THR A 370 -37.62 -4.01 1.04
CA THR A 370 -36.35 -3.74 0.38
C THR A 370 -35.83 -5.03 -0.25
N PHE A 371 -35.68 -5.04 -1.58
CA PHE A 371 -35.08 -6.14 -2.33
C PHE A 371 -33.68 -5.74 -2.77
N ARG A 372 -32.69 -6.57 -2.45
CA ARG A 372 -31.33 -6.43 -2.95
C ARG A 372 -31.18 -7.34 -4.16
N THR A 373 -30.99 -6.74 -5.32
CA THR A 373 -30.80 -7.45 -6.60
C THR A 373 -29.42 -7.13 -7.12
N TYR A 374 -28.61 -8.15 -7.37
CA TYR A 374 -27.26 -7.96 -7.89
C TYR A 374 -27.30 -8.08 -9.41
N HIS A 375 -27.13 -6.95 -10.09
CA HIS A 375 -26.97 -6.95 -11.54
C HIS A 375 -25.50 -7.01 -11.88
N ILE A 376 -25.14 -8.03 -12.66
CA ILE A 376 -23.79 -8.15 -13.19
C ILE A 376 -23.82 -7.54 -14.57
N SER A 377 -23.13 -6.41 -14.73
CA SER A 377 -22.92 -5.79 -16.03
C SER A 377 -21.86 -6.59 -16.77
N ALA A 378 -22.22 -7.75 -17.32
CA ALA A 378 -21.34 -8.46 -18.23
C ALA A 378 -21.18 -7.62 -19.51
N PRO A 379 -19.97 -7.41 -20.04
CA PRO A 379 -19.81 -6.78 -21.34
C PRO A 379 -20.50 -7.66 -22.38
N VAL A 380 -21.42 -7.06 -23.15
CA VAL A 380 -21.86 -7.64 -24.41
C VAL A 380 -20.61 -7.75 -25.27
N LYS A 381 -20.08 -8.97 -25.45
CA LYS A 381 -19.08 -9.22 -26.48
C LYS A 381 -19.74 -8.92 -27.82
N THR A 382 -19.58 -7.70 -28.31
CA THR A 382 -19.74 -7.44 -29.74
C THR A 382 -18.54 -8.09 -30.41
N GLU A 383 -18.72 -9.34 -30.85
CA GLU A 383 -17.84 -9.93 -31.85
C GLU A 383 -17.93 -9.04 -33.08
N SER A 384 -16.90 -8.23 -33.32
CA SER A 384 -16.67 -7.64 -34.63
C SER A 384 -16.21 -8.77 -35.55
N GLN A 385 -17.11 -9.26 -36.40
CA GLN A 385 -16.77 -9.99 -37.61
C GLN A 385 -16.09 -9.08 -38.62
#